data_AF-A0A5C7MYD6-F1
#
_entry.id   AF-A0A5C7MYD6-F1
#
_cell.length_a   1.000
_cell.length_b   1.000
_cell.length_c   1.000
_cell.angle_alpha   90.00
_cell.angle_beta   90.00
_cell.angle_gamma   90.00
#
_symmetry.space_group_name_H-M   'P 1'
#
loop_
_entity.id
_entity.type
_entity.pdbx_description
1 polymer ?
#
loop_
_entity_poly.entity_id
_entity_poly.type
_entity_poly.pdbx_seq_one_letter_code
_entity_poly.pdbx_strand_id
1 'polypeptide(L)'
;MQPIYQPAAGPPPSTPNRPGRGGLIAIVAATALISAGLGTAIGAIVVKSTSSTDAAALQPANGAGAPATTEDTHAQDVAVCSKYAIINATIPNPDTKGMDLLPAAAALENALAENPHASESVRHAIRGVIDTFYSAMAGYGKVRPRGLAEVPPKYEPESAGAAYQQAWTVCRLDQ
;
A
#
# COMPACT_ATOMS: atom_id res chain seq x y z
N MET A 1 -22.64 -37.93 2.97
CA MET A 1 -22.30 -37.64 1.56
C MET A 1 -21.85 -36.20 1.49
N GLN A 2 -20.55 -35.96 1.32
CA GLN A 2 -19.97 -34.61 1.16
C GLN A 2 -19.84 -34.31 -0.34
N PRO A 3 -20.15 -33.09 -0.81
CA PRO A 3 -19.85 -32.69 -2.17
C PRO A 3 -18.36 -32.38 -2.31
N ILE A 4 -17.73 -33.02 -3.31
CA ILE A 4 -16.35 -32.74 -3.73
C ILE A 4 -16.38 -31.46 -4.57
N TYR A 5 -15.76 -30.38 -4.10
CA TYR A 5 -15.55 -29.17 -4.89
C TYR A 5 -14.37 -29.42 -5.85
N GLN A 6 -14.65 -29.49 -7.16
CA GLN A 6 -13.63 -29.54 -8.21
C GLN A 6 -13.15 -28.11 -8.50
N PRO A 7 -11.83 -27.82 -8.49
CA PRO A 7 -11.32 -26.54 -8.95
C PRO A 7 -11.48 -26.42 -10.48
N ALA A 8 -11.98 -25.27 -10.92
CA ALA A 8 -12.07 -24.90 -12.33
C ALA A 8 -10.68 -24.94 -12.98
N ALA A 9 -10.61 -25.51 -14.18
CA ALA A 9 -9.42 -25.61 -15.00
C ALA A 9 -8.81 -24.22 -15.28
N GLY A 10 -7.52 -24.07 -14.99
CA GLY A 10 -6.76 -22.87 -15.35
C GLY A 10 -6.65 -22.68 -16.88
N PRO A 11 -6.31 -21.46 -17.34
CA PRO A 11 -6.16 -21.17 -18.76
C PRO A 11 -4.99 -21.97 -19.38
N PRO A 12 -5.06 -22.33 -20.69
CA PRO A 12 -4.02 -23.12 -21.35
C PRO A 12 -2.70 -22.34 -21.50
N PRO A 13 -1.54 -23.03 -21.54
CA PRO A 13 -0.24 -22.38 -21.66
C PRO A 13 -0.05 -21.72 -23.04
N SER A 14 0.26 -20.42 -23.04
CA SER A 14 0.68 -19.68 -24.23
C SER A 14 2.09 -20.10 -24.66
N THR A 15 2.24 -20.60 -25.89
CA THR A 15 3.54 -20.93 -26.50
C THR A 15 4.34 -19.67 -26.85
N PRO A 16 5.69 -19.66 -26.72
CA PRO A 16 6.50 -18.51 -27.12
C PRO A 16 6.58 -18.38 -28.64
N ASN A 17 6.14 -17.23 -29.17
CA ASN A 17 6.30 -16.89 -30.58
C ASN A 17 7.75 -16.46 -30.85
N ARG A 18 8.40 -17.13 -31.80
CA ARG A 18 9.76 -16.84 -32.25
C ARG A 18 9.71 -15.65 -33.22
N PRO A 19 10.38 -14.50 -32.95
CA PRO A 19 10.37 -13.41 -33.91
C PRO A 19 11.34 -13.69 -35.06
N GLY A 20 10.77 -13.68 -36.27
CA GLY A 20 11.47 -13.76 -37.53
C GLY A 20 12.28 -12.48 -37.83
N ARG A 21 13.34 -12.74 -38.58
CA ARG A 21 14.34 -11.84 -39.14
C ARG A 21 13.73 -10.87 -40.16
N GLY A 22 13.94 -9.56 -40.00
CA GLY A 22 13.79 -8.59 -41.10
C GLY A 22 13.38 -7.18 -40.67
N GLY A 23 14.18 -6.17 -41.04
CA GLY A 23 13.73 -4.78 -41.13
C GLY A 23 14.64 -3.76 -40.44
N LEU A 24 15.66 -3.29 -41.17
CA LEU A 24 16.41 -2.06 -40.86
C LEU A 24 15.47 -0.85 -41.01
N ILE A 25 15.27 -0.07 -39.94
CA ILE A 25 15.00 1.38 -40.04
C ILE A 25 15.77 2.07 -38.92
N ALA A 26 16.79 2.82 -39.31
CA ALA A 26 17.48 3.79 -38.48
C ALA A 26 16.79 5.15 -38.65
N ILE A 27 16.37 5.79 -37.56
CA ILE A 27 16.22 7.25 -37.49
C ILE A 27 16.73 7.71 -36.11
N VAL A 28 17.71 8.61 -36.18
CA VAL A 28 18.31 9.39 -35.10
C VAL A 28 17.50 10.66 -34.90
N ALA A 29 17.21 11.06 -33.66
CA ALA A 29 17.26 12.47 -33.24
C ALA A 29 17.03 12.62 -31.73
N ALA A 30 17.91 13.40 -31.11
CA ALA A 30 17.93 13.79 -29.70
C ALA A 30 16.94 14.94 -29.38
N THR A 31 16.96 15.37 -28.10
CA THR A 31 16.33 16.57 -27.45
C THR A 31 14.98 16.31 -26.75
N ALA A 32 14.67 16.82 -25.55
CA ALA A 32 15.37 17.68 -24.58
C ALA A 32 14.78 17.45 -23.16
N LEU A 33 15.59 17.73 -22.13
CA LEU A 33 15.14 18.00 -20.75
C LEU A 33 14.36 19.32 -20.69
N ILE A 34 13.13 19.34 -20.17
CA ILE A 34 12.52 20.52 -19.53
C ILE A 34 11.65 20.09 -18.33
N SER A 35 11.96 20.72 -17.21
CA SER A 35 11.35 20.77 -15.87
C SER A 35 10.02 21.53 -15.77
N ALA A 36 9.42 21.49 -14.56
CA ALA A 36 8.32 22.31 -14.01
C ALA A 36 6.93 21.63 -14.12
N GLY A 37 6.11 21.56 -13.06
CA GLY A 37 5.73 22.70 -12.21
C GLY A 37 6.07 22.58 -10.73
N LEU A 38 6.75 23.64 -10.27
CA LEU A 38 6.73 24.12 -8.91
C LEU A 38 5.34 24.71 -8.62
N GLY A 39 4.64 24.17 -7.63
CA GLY A 39 3.56 24.90 -6.97
C GLY A 39 4.17 25.90 -5.98
N THR A 40 4.40 27.13 -6.44
CA THR A 40 4.85 28.25 -5.62
C THR A 40 3.77 28.66 -4.62
N ALA A 41 4.00 28.45 -3.33
CA ALA A 41 3.40 29.30 -2.30
C ALA A 41 4.44 30.35 -1.91
N ILE A 42 4.11 31.60 -2.24
CA ILE A 42 4.88 32.79 -1.95
C ILE A 42 4.91 32.99 -0.43
N GLY A 43 6.11 32.92 0.16
CA GLY A 43 6.40 33.40 1.50
C GLY A 43 7.72 34.16 1.45
N ALA A 44 7.66 35.46 1.18
CA ALA A 44 8.83 36.32 1.18
C ALA A 44 9.38 36.45 2.60
N ILE A 45 10.58 35.92 2.84
CA ILE A 45 11.41 36.38 3.96
C ILE A 45 12.78 36.72 3.40
N VAL A 46 13.00 38.01 3.20
CA VAL A 46 14.33 38.58 2.99
C VAL A 46 15.07 38.44 4.31
N VAL A 47 16.09 37.58 4.38
CA VAL A 47 17.09 37.65 5.46
C VAL A 47 18.47 37.82 4.84
N LYS A 48 18.92 39.07 4.89
CA LYS A 48 20.29 39.49 4.64
C LYS A 48 21.15 38.96 5.78
N SER A 49 22.04 38.03 5.50
CA SER A 49 22.97 37.46 6.47
C SER A 49 23.97 38.51 6.96
N THR A 50 23.75 39.03 8.17
CA THR A 50 24.80 39.61 9.01
C THR A 50 24.71 38.95 10.38
N SER A 51 25.82 38.37 10.79
CA SER A 51 26.03 37.63 12.04
C SER A 51 25.47 38.34 13.27
N SER A 52 24.74 37.61 14.11
CA SER A 52 24.91 37.56 15.58
C SER A 52 23.85 36.64 16.22
N THR A 53 24.30 35.89 17.21
CA THR A 53 23.60 35.03 18.16
C THR A 53 22.27 35.62 18.64
N ASP A 54 21.17 34.85 18.54
CA ASP A 54 20.27 34.56 19.67
C ASP A 54 19.16 33.58 19.28
N ALA A 55 18.84 32.70 20.23
CA ALA A 55 17.87 31.62 20.11
C ALA A 55 16.46 32.13 19.80
N ALA A 56 15.85 31.62 18.73
CA ALA A 56 14.42 31.76 18.47
C ALA A 56 13.77 30.37 18.36
N ALA A 57 12.70 30.22 19.12
CA ALA A 57 12.02 28.97 19.46
C ALA A 57 11.58 28.12 18.27
N LEU A 58 11.81 26.81 18.37
CA LEU A 58 11.05 25.80 17.60
C LEU A 58 9.60 25.82 18.09
N GLN A 59 8.72 26.52 17.38
CA GLN A 59 7.28 26.30 17.50
C GLN A 59 6.92 25.08 16.63
N PRO A 60 6.20 24.07 17.16
CA PRO A 60 5.69 22.99 16.34
C PRO A 60 4.62 23.58 15.41
N ALA A 61 4.81 23.42 14.11
CA ALA A 61 3.79 23.71 13.12
C ALA A 61 2.62 22.73 13.33
N ASN A 62 1.67 23.11 14.18
CA ASN A 62 0.32 22.55 14.16
C ASN A 62 -0.35 23.03 12.87
N GLY A 63 0.03 22.42 11.75
CA GLY A 63 -0.71 22.50 10.51
C GLY A 63 -2.00 21.70 10.69
N ALA A 64 -3.04 22.34 11.21
CA ALA A 64 -4.40 21.95 10.89
C ALA A 64 -4.56 22.16 9.37
N GLY A 65 -4.16 21.15 8.61
CA GLY A 65 -4.19 21.16 7.15
C GLY A 65 -5.61 21.37 6.68
N ALA A 66 -5.76 22.18 5.62
CA ALA A 66 -7.02 22.32 4.92
C ALA A 66 -7.63 20.93 4.65
N PRO A 67 -8.97 20.76 4.74
CA PRO A 67 -9.59 19.50 4.43
C PRO A 67 -9.16 19.04 3.04
N ALA A 68 -8.70 17.79 2.93
CA ALA A 68 -8.29 17.21 1.66
C ALA A 68 -9.42 17.34 0.64
N THR A 69 -9.08 17.69 -0.59
CA THR A 69 -10.09 17.74 -1.66
C THR A 69 -10.53 16.32 -2.01
N THR A 70 -11.70 16.18 -2.63
CA THR A 70 -12.18 14.87 -3.11
C THR A 70 -11.21 14.24 -4.11
N GLU A 71 -10.51 15.05 -4.90
CA GLU A 71 -9.48 14.60 -5.85
C GLU A 71 -8.24 14.06 -5.12
N ASP A 72 -7.79 14.73 -4.05
CA ASP A 72 -6.69 14.26 -3.21
C ASP A 72 -7.03 12.94 -2.50
N THR A 73 -8.29 12.77 -2.07
CA THR A 73 -8.79 11.53 -1.45
C THR A 73 -8.74 10.38 -2.45
N HIS A 74 -9.21 10.61 -3.68
CA HIS A 74 -9.21 9.57 -4.72
C HIS A 74 -7.78 9.13 -5.09
N ALA A 75 -6.86 10.07 -5.26
CA ALA A 75 -5.45 9.75 -5.54
C ALA A 75 -4.82 8.90 -4.42
N GLN A 76 -5.16 9.19 -3.17
CA GLN A 76 -4.70 8.43 -2.01
C GLN A 76 -5.33 7.04 -1.91
N ASP A 77 -6.63 6.92 -2.22
CA ASP A 77 -7.28 5.60 -2.34
C ASP A 77 -6.57 4.74 -3.39
N VAL A 78 -6.26 5.31 -4.56
CA VAL A 78 -5.55 4.60 -5.63
C VAL A 78 -4.15 4.17 -5.16
N ALA A 79 -3.41 5.03 -4.46
CA ALA A 79 -2.08 4.70 -3.96
C ALA A 79 -2.11 3.52 -2.96
N VAL A 80 -3.05 3.55 -2.01
CA VAL A 80 -3.20 2.50 -1.01
C VAL A 80 -3.67 1.18 -1.65
N CYS A 81 -4.72 1.23 -2.46
CA CYS A 81 -5.29 0.05 -3.09
C CYS A 81 -4.34 -0.60 -4.11
N SER A 82 -3.52 0.19 -4.81
CA SER A 82 -2.49 -0.35 -5.70
C SER A 82 -1.43 -1.14 -4.93
N LYS A 83 -0.96 -0.62 -3.78
CA LYS A 83 -0.02 -1.35 -2.92
C LYS A 83 -0.65 -2.63 -2.37
N TYR A 84 -1.91 -2.59 -1.94
CA TYR A 84 -2.64 -3.78 -1.51
C TYR A 84 -2.75 -4.83 -2.62
N ALA A 85 -3.12 -4.44 -3.84
CA ALA A 85 -3.23 -5.37 -4.96
C ALA A 85 -1.89 -6.08 -5.25
N ILE A 86 -0.77 -5.34 -5.26
CA ILE A 86 0.57 -5.89 -5.46
C ILE A 86 0.95 -6.86 -4.33
N ILE A 87 0.72 -6.47 -3.08
CA ILE A 87 1.03 -7.28 -1.90
C ILE A 87 0.21 -8.57 -1.94
N ASN A 88 -1.10 -8.48 -2.17
CA ASN A 88 -1.97 -9.64 -2.22
C ASN A 88 -1.62 -10.60 -3.37
N ALA A 89 -1.11 -10.09 -4.49
CA ALA A 89 -0.63 -10.92 -5.60
C ALA A 89 0.73 -11.59 -5.34
N THR A 90 1.50 -11.14 -4.35
CA THR A 90 2.89 -11.58 -4.11
C THR A 90 3.11 -12.35 -2.82
N ILE A 91 2.20 -12.24 -1.84
CA ILE A 91 2.23 -13.08 -0.64
C ILE A 91 2.07 -14.56 -1.02
N PRO A 92 2.89 -15.47 -0.45
CA PRO A 92 2.70 -16.91 -0.64
C PRO A 92 1.30 -17.37 -0.20
N ASN A 93 0.65 -18.20 -1.01
CA ASN A 93 -0.65 -18.80 -0.67
C ASN A 93 -0.59 -20.34 -0.86
N PRO A 94 -0.76 -21.14 0.21
CA PRO A 94 -0.91 -20.69 1.60
C PRO A 94 0.39 -20.11 2.15
N ASP A 95 0.29 -19.12 3.03
CA ASP A 95 1.40 -18.69 3.89
C ASP A 95 1.72 -19.80 4.90
N THR A 96 2.98 -19.86 5.37
CA THR A 96 3.42 -20.97 6.23
C THR A 96 4.16 -20.54 7.50
N LYS A 97 4.58 -19.28 7.57
CA LYS A 97 5.30 -18.69 8.71
C LYS A 97 5.07 -17.19 8.76
N GLY A 98 5.20 -16.60 9.95
CA GLY A 98 4.98 -15.17 10.14
C GLY A 98 5.88 -14.26 9.29
N MET A 99 7.10 -14.70 8.95
CA MET A 99 8.00 -13.96 8.06
C MET A 99 7.50 -13.82 6.63
N ASP A 100 6.55 -14.65 6.20
CA ASP A 100 5.91 -14.51 4.89
C ASP A 100 4.95 -13.30 4.86
N LEU A 101 4.45 -12.90 6.03
CA LEU A 101 3.44 -11.84 6.19
C LEU A 101 4.01 -10.54 6.76
N LEU A 102 5.10 -10.60 7.53
CA LEU A 102 5.71 -9.43 8.17
C LEU A 102 6.03 -8.29 7.18
N PRO A 103 6.65 -8.54 6.01
CA PRO A 103 6.91 -7.47 5.04
C PRO A 103 5.63 -6.87 4.47
N ALA A 104 4.58 -7.69 4.30
CA ALA A 104 3.29 -7.24 3.78
C ALA A 104 2.56 -6.34 4.77
N ALA A 105 2.53 -6.71 6.06
CA ALA A 105 1.94 -5.89 7.11
C ALA A 105 2.61 -4.50 7.19
N ALA A 106 3.94 -4.48 7.28
CA ALA A 106 4.70 -3.22 7.34
C ALA A 106 4.50 -2.35 6.08
N ALA A 107 4.42 -2.96 4.89
CA ALA A 107 4.19 -2.23 3.65
C ALA A 107 2.80 -1.60 3.58
N LEU A 108 1.76 -2.27 4.08
CA LEU A 108 0.40 -1.72 4.16
C LEU A 108 0.27 -0.63 5.25
N GLU A 109 0.94 -0.79 6.40
CA GLU A 109 1.01 0.25 7.42
C GLU A 109 1.63 1.52 6.85
N ASN A 110 2.76 1.39 6.15
CA ASN A 110 3.40 2.51 5.47
C ASN A 110 2.51 3.13 4.40
N ALA A 111 1.77 2.31 3.62
CA ALA A 111 0.81 2.81 2.64
C ALA A 111 -0.25 3.71 3.29
N LEU A 112 -0.79 3.32 4.45
CA LEU A 112 -1.75 4.13 5.18
C LEU A 112 -1.12 5.38 5.80
N ALA A 113 0.10 5.28 6.32
CA ALA A 113 0.81 6.41 6.92
C ALA A 113 1.18 7.48 5.87
N GLU A 114 1.58 7.06 4.67
CA GLU A 114 1.87 7.95 3.53
C GLU A 114 0.61 8.59 2.92
N ASN A 115 -0.56 7.99 3.15
CA ASN A 115 -1.84 8.41 2.55
C ASN A 115 -2.92 8.64 3.63
N PRO A 116 -2.73 9.60 4.55
CA PRO A 116 -3.61 9.78 5.71
C PRO A 116 -5.04 10.20 5.34
N HIS A 117 -5.24 10.78 4.16
CA HIS A 117 -6.53 11.23 3.65
C HIS A 117 -7.18 10.26 2.66
N ALA A 118 -6.67 9.03 2.49
CA ALA A 118 -7.44 7.96 1.85
C ALA A 118 -8.81 7.84 2.52
N SER A 119 -9.84 7.46 1.76
CA SER A 119 -11.21 7.33 2.25
C SER A 119 -11.29 6.42 3.49
N GLU A 120 -12.27 6.70 4.36
CA GLU A 120 -12.45 5.93 5.58
C GLU A 120 -12.67 4.44 5.30
N SER A 121 -13.44 4.12 4.26
CA SER A 121 -13.69 2.75 3.81
C SER A 121 -12.40 2.01 3.41
N VAL A 122 -11.52 2.65 2.65
CA VAL A 122 -10.22 2.08 2.27
C VAL A 122 -9.33 1.90 3.49
N ARG A 123 -9.18 2.94 4.33
CA ARG A 123 -8.35 2.85 5.54
C ARG A 123 -8.84 1.75 6.48
N HIS A 124 -10.15 1.61 6.67
CA HIS A 124 -10.75 0.58 7.51
C HIS A 124 -10.49 -0.82 6.96
N ALA A 125 -10.76 -1.05 5.68
CA ALA A 125 -10.58 -2.38 5.07
C ALA A 125 -9.11 -2.82 5.09
N ILE A 126 -8.17 -1.92 4.78
CA ILE A 126 -6.73 -2.23 4.80
C ILE A 126 -6.23 -2.48 6.22
N ARG A 127 -6.73 -1.76 7.23
CA ARG A 127 -6.44 -2.11 8.64
C ARG A 127 -6.93 -3.51 9.00
N GLY A 128 -8.12 -3.91 8.54
CA GLY A 128 -8.60 -5.28 8.74
C GLY A 128 -7.68 -6.35 8.14
N VAL A 129 -7.07 -6.07 6.98
CA VAL A 129 -6.05 -6.95 6.38
C VAL A 129 -4.77 -6.98 7.23
N ILE A 130 -4.29 -5.83 7.69
CA ILE A 130 -3.12 -5.73 8.58
C ILE A 130 -3.35 -6.51 9.88
N ASP A 131 -4.51 -6.36 10.50
CA ASP A 131 -4.90 -7.08 11.72
C ASP A 131 -4.94 -8.60 11.48
N THR A 132 -5.40 -9.01 10.30
CA THR A 132 -5.38 -10.42 9.87
C THR A 132 -3.95 -10.95 9.78
N PHE A 133 -3.02 -10.19 9.20
CA PHE A 133 -1.60 -10.57 9.16
C PHE A 133 -0.99 -10.67 10.56
N TYR A 134 -1.25 -9.70 11.46
CA TYR A 134 -0.74 -9.78 12.83
C TYR A 134 -1.34 -10.94 13.62
N SER A 135 -2.61 -11.26 13.40
CA SER A 135 -3.27 -12.43 14.00
C SER A 135 -2.63 -13.75 13.55
N ALA A 136 -2.34 -13.88 12.24
CA ALA A 136 -1.64 -15.04 11.70
C ALA A 136 -0.20 -15.14 12.23
N MET A 137 0.55 -14.02 12.23
CA MET A 137 1.91 -13.95 12.78
C MET A 137 1.95 -14.34 14.27
N ALA A 138 1.00 -13.86 15.07
CA ALA A 138 0.87 -14.25 16.48
C ALA A 138 0.60 -15.76 16.64
N GLY A 139 -0.21 -16.33 15.75
CA GLY A 139 -0.44 -17.78 15.66
C GLY A 139 0.83 -18.57 15.36
N TYR A 140 1.57 -18.20 14.31
CA TYR A 140 2.84 -18.84 13.94
C TYR A 140 3.90 -18.73 15.03
N GLY A 141 4.03 -17.53 15.62
CA GLY A 141 4.96 -17.24 16.70
C GLY A 141 4.54 -17.82 18.06
N LYS A 142 3.34 -18.40 18.16
CA LYS A 142 2.73 -18.89 19.42
C LYS A 142 2.76 -17.82 20.51
N VAL A 143 2.53 -16.56 20.13
CA VAL A 143 2.55 -15.42 21.05
C VAL A 143 1.47 -15.62 22.11
N ARG A 144 1.81 -15.34 23.36
CA ARG A 144 0.91 -15.50 24.51
C ARG A 144 0.68 -14.14 25.16
N PRO A 145 -0.54 -13.86 25.65
CA PRO A 145 -0.79 -12.63 26.39
C PRO A 145 0.10 -12.58 27.63
N ARG A 146 1.01 -11.60 27.70
CA ARG A 146 1.94 -11.40 28.83
C ARG A 146 2.38 -9.93 28.91
N GLY A 147 2.37 -9.36 30.11
CA GLY A 147 2.69 -7.95 30.29
C GLY A 147 1.71 -7.06 29.53
N LEU A 148 2.23 -6.12 28.73
CA LEU A 148 1.45 -5.26 27.83
C LEU A 148 1.22 -5.88 26.43
N ALA A 149 1.74 -7.09 26.18
CA ALA A 149 1.49 -7.78 24.92
C ALA A 149 0.09 -8.39 24.95
N GLU A 150 -0.86 -7.70 24.35
CA GLU A 150 -2.15 -8.26 23.98
C GLU A 150 -1.98 -9.10 22.71
N VAL A 151 -2.65 -10.26 22.66
CA VAL A 151 -2.63 -11.11 21.46
C VAL A 151 -3.90 -10.82 20.68
N PRO A 152 -3.78 -10.49 19.37
CA PRO A 152 -4.96 -10.33 18.52
C PRO A 152 -5.87 -11.56 18.60
N PRO A 153 -7.17 -11.43 18.32
CA PRO A 153 -8.06 -12.58 18.19
C PRO A 153 -7.44 -13.65 17.32
N LYS A 154 -7.66 -14.92 17.68
CA LYS A 154 -7.06 -16.04 16.95
C LYS A 154 -7.42 -15.94 15.47
N TYR A 155 -6.43 -16.14 14.61
CA TYR A 155 -6.64 -16.24 13.18
C TYR A 155 -7.67 -17.34 12.90
N GLU A 156 -8.81 -16.95 12.32
CA GLU A 156 -9.78 -17.86 11.75
C GLU A 156 -9.82 -17.65 10.24
N PRO A 157 -9.73 -18.73 9.41
CA PRO A 157 -9.70 -18.61 7.96
C PRO A 157 -10.91 -17.84 7.40
N GLU A 158 -12.08 -17.98 8.02
CA GLU A 158 -13.30 -17.27 7.64
C GLU A 158 -13.19 -15.76 7.89
N SER A 159 -12.64 -15.34 9.03
CA SER A 159 -12.44 -13.91 9.33
C SER A 159 -11.37 -13.28 8.44
N ALA A 160 -10.32 -14.04 8.12
CA ALA A 160 -9.29 -13.61 7.19
C ALA A 160 -9.85 -13.42 5.78
N GLY A 161 -10.64 -14.40 5.30
CA GLY A 161 -11.34 -14.31 4.01
C GLY A 161 -12.26 -13.09 3.93
N ALA A 162 -12.98 -12.77 5.01
CA ALA A 162 -13.83 -11.59 5.07
C ALA A 162 -13.03 -10.27 4.95
N ALA A 163 -11.88 -10.16 5.63
CA ALA A 163 -11.02 -8.98 5.54
C ALA A 163 -10.46 -8.77 4.13
N TYR A 164 -9.93 -9.83 3.50
CA TYR A 164 -9.45 -9.75 2.12
C TYR A 164 -10.57 -9.40 1.15
N GLN A 165 -11.76 -10.00 1.32
CA GLN A 165 -12.90 -9.73 0.45
C GLN A 165 -13.39 -8.29 0.60
N GLN A 166 -13.44 -7.76 1.83
CA GLN A 166 -13.79 -6.37 2.06
C GLN A 166 -12.79 -5.43 1.38
N ALA A 167 -11.49 -5.67 1.54
CA ALA A 167 -10.44 -4.90 0.87
C ALA A 167 -10.56 -5.00 -0.67
N TRP A 168 -10.85 -6.19 -1.19
CA TRP A 168 -11.08 -6.42 -2.62
C TRP A 168 -12.24 -5.58 -3.17
N THR A 169 -13.38 -5.58 -2.45
CA THR A 169 -14.58 -4.83 -2.83
C THR A 169 -14.37 -3.32 -2.73
N VAL A 170 -13.80 -2.79 -1.63
CA VAL A 170 -13.61 -1.33 -1.51
C VAL A 170 -12.56 -0.81 -2.49
N CYS A 171 -11.54 -1.62 -2.80
CA CYS A 171 -10.55 -1.29 -3.82
C CYS A 171 -11.04 -1.59 -5.25
N ARG A 172 -12.26 -2.12 -5.42
CA ARG A 172 -12.88 -2.46 -6.71
C ARG A 172 -11.98 -3.32 -7.60
N LEU A 173 -11.33 -4.32 -7.01
CA LEU A 173 -10.41 -5.22 -7.71
C LEU A 173 -11.13 -6.38 -8.45
N ASP A 174 -12.46 -6.41 -8.41
CA ASP A 174 -13.35 -7.36 -9.06
C ASP A 174 -13.92 -6.86 -10.39
N GLN A 175 -13.60 -5.62 -10.79
CA GLN A 175 -14.15 -4.94 -11.98
C GLN A 175 -13.19 -4.96 -13.17
#